data_AF-X0W7Z8-F1
#
_entry.id   AF-X0W7Z8-F1
#
_cell.length_a   1.000
_cell.length_b   1.000
_cell.length_c   1.000
_cell.angle_alpha   90.00
_cell.angle_beta   90.00
_cell.angle_gamma   90.00
#
_symmetry.space_group_name_H-M   'P 1'
#
loop_
_entity.id
_entity.type
_entity.pdbx_description
1 polymer ?
#
loop_
_entity_poly.entity_id
_entity_poly.type
_entity_poly.pdbx_seq_one_letter_code
_entity_poly.pdbx_strand_id
1 'polypeptide(L)'
;VSELNALYQEGQAVDAELFAEMRTNALLVSGLHYTKRGTRFWNRIRNYQKLTGDFKLRLTKNHVQKITKTIANNILNNAPGVVLKPKNDNELADKKAAELHNAVWDDLKVRQDFKAKNRQWVQDFVDLGECVCKVWWNPEKGKFLGYEQAIDPDTGDLQYDIDDATGDPIPVASEKPVFEGELELERIYGFNLLRAAHAKNFEDCEWFCYRKMASVKDLKALYPGEDEDSIRKRGYIQESQDDTYIVFDAVEGQYSSSKGQV
;
A
#
# COMPACT_ATOMS: atom_id res chain seq x y z
N VAL A 1 2.33 -11.04 -23.24
CA VAL A 1 1.95 -11.90 -22.08
C VAL A 1 3.03 -12.91 -21.75
N SER A 2 3.53 -13.70 -22.72
CA SER A 2 4.63 -14.67 -22.48
C SER A 2 5.90 -14.02 -21.93
N GLU A 3 6.32 -12.89 -22.49
CA GLU A 3 7.50 -12.14 -22.05
C GLU A 3 7.35 -11.59 -20.62
N LEU A 4 6.22 -10.96 -20.30
CA LEU A 4 5.91 -10.49 -18.94
C LEU A 4 5.90 -11.63 -17.93
N ASN A 5 5.37 -12.80 -18.30
CA ASN A 5 5.39 -13.98 -17.44
C ASN A 5 6.82 -14.50 -17.24
N ALA A 6 7.67 -14.44 -18.28
CA ALA A 6 9.08 -14.82 -18.15
C ALA A 6 9.81 -13.89 -17.18
N LEU A 7 9.65 -12.57 -17.34
CA LEU A 7 10.21 -11.57 -16.43
C LEU A 7 9.75 -11.78 -14.98
N TYR A 8 8.46 -12.06 -14.78
CA TYR A 8 7.91 -12.35 -13.46
C TYR A 8 8.55 -13.59 -12.81
N GLN A 9 8.67 -14.69 -13.56
CA GLN A 9 9.24 -15.93 -13.04
C GLN A 9 10.74 -15.79 -12.75
N GLU A 10 11.45 -15.05 -13.60
CA GLU A 10 12.87 -14.76 -13.41
C GLU A 10 13.09 -13.90 -12.16
N GLY A 11 12.35 -12.79 -12.01
CA GLY A 11 12.42 -11.95 -10.82
C GLY A 11 12.01 -12.68 -9.54
N GLN A 12 11.07 -13.62 -9.62
CA GLN A 12 10.72 -14.47 -8.49
C GLN A 12 11.86 -15.42 -8.07
N ALA A 13 12.58 -15.98 -9.04
CA ALA A 13 13.61 -16.96 -8.78
C ALA A 13 14.86 -16.33 -8.14
N VAL A 14 15.20 -15.11 -8.55
CA VAL A 14 16.43 -14.41 -8.13
C VAL A 14 16.46 -14.15 -6.62
N ASP A 15 15.36 -13.62 -6.07
CA ASP A 15 15.28 -13.25 -4.65
C ASP A 15 14.46 -14.25 -3.82
N ALA A 16 14.26 -15.48 -4.33
CA ALA A 16 13.46 -16.49 -3.64
C ALA A 16 13.95 -16.80 -2.22
N GLU A 17 15.28 -16.88 -2.04
CA GLU A 17 15.92 -17.11 -0.74
C GLU A 17 15.70 -15.92 0.19
N LEU A 18 15.98 -14.70 -0.30
CA LEU A 18 15.75 -13.45 0.44
C LEU A 18 14.29 -13.30 0.88
N PHE A 19 13.33 -13.62 0.01
CA PHE A 19 11.91 -13.59 0.35
C PHE A 19 11.54 -14.63 1.41
N ALA A 20 12.16 -15.80 1.39
CA ALA A 20 11.95 -16.82 2.42
C ALA A 20 12.50 -16.34 3.78
N GLU A 21 13.65 -15.66 3.79
CA GLU A 21 14.20 -15.03 4.99
C GLU A 21 13.30 -13.92 5.52
N MET A 22 12.85 -12.98 4.68
CA MET A 22 11.94 -11.90 5.07
C MET A 22 10.64 -12.43 5.69
N ARG A 23 10.03 -13.46 5.10
CA ARG A 23 8.83 -14.12 5.64
C ARG A 23 9.12 -14.79 6.98
N THR A 24 10.29 -15.40 7.11
CA THR A 24 10.75 -16.01 8.36
C THR A 24 10.94 -14.95 9.45
N ASN A 25 11.52 -13.80 9.12
CA ASN A 25 11.69 -12.68 10.04
C ASN A 25 10.33 -12.15 10.53
N ALA A 26 9.36 -11.97 9.63
CA ALA A 26 8.00 -11.60 10.00
C ALA A 26 7.37 -12.60 11.00
N LEU A 27 7.58 -13.90 10.80
CA LEU A 27 7.09 -14.95 11.71
C LEU A 27 7.82 -14.93 13.06
N LEU A 28 9.12 -14.62 13.09
CA LEU A 28 9.91 -14.52 14.32
C LEU A 28 9.47 -13.31 15.16
N VAL A 29 9.30 -12.15 14.53
CA VAL A 29 8.84 -10.92 15.21
C VAL A 29 7.42 -11.07 15.74
N SER A 30 6.53 -11.70 14.97
CA SER A 30 5.16 -11.99 15.43
C SER A 30 5.11 -13.10 16.49
N GLY A 31 6.21 -13.81 16.73
CA GLY A 31 6.27 -14.94 17.66
C GLY A 31 5.55 -16.19 17.15
N LEU A 32 5.17 -16.21 15.88
CA LEU A 32 4.41 -17.30 15.27
C LEU A 32 5.31 -18.40 14.68
N HIS A 33 6.60 -18.12 14.46
CA HIS A 33 7.53 -19.05 13.82
C HIS A 33 7.55 -20.45 14.46
N TYR A 34 7.50 -20.53 15.79
CA TYR A 34 7.49 -21.80 16.52
C TYR A 34 6.11 -22.24 17.00
N THR A 35 5.07 -21.46 16.71
CA THR A 35 3.69 -21.87 17.00
C THR A 35 3.28 -22.89 15.94
N LYS A 36 3.42 -24.18 16.25
CA LYS A 36 2.90 -25.26 15.39
C LYS A 36 1.37 -25.14 15.29
N ARG A 37 0.86 -24.35 14.34
CA ARG A 37 -0.54 -24.41 13.87
C ARG A 37 -0.78 -25.84 13.38
N GLY A 38 -1.36 -26.71 14.20
CA GLY A 38 -1.72 -28.07 13.77
C GLY A 38 -1.52 -29.19 14.79
N THR A 39 -0.94 -28.93 15.96
CA THR A 39 -0.89 -29.97 16.99
C THR A 39 -2.28 -30.07 17.64
N ARG A 40 -3.08 -31.05 17.17
CA ARG A 40 -4.44 -31.37 17.68
C ARG A 40 -4.53 -31.39 19.21
N PHE A 41 -3.43 -31.76 19.85
CA PHE A 41 -3.23 -31.70 21.30
C PHE A 41 -3.48 -30.31 21.91
N TRP A 42 -2.92 -29.24 21.34
CA TRP A 42 -3.04 -27.89 21.91
C TRP A 42 -4.39 -27.24 21.60
N ASN A 43 -4.99 -27.53 20.44
CA ASN A 43 -6.37 -27.11 20.15
C ASN A 43 -7.36 -27.79 21.09
N ARG A 44 -7.13 -29.07 21.43
CA ARG A 44 -7.95 -29.83 22.38
C ARG A 44 -7.80 -29.30 23.82
N ILE A 45 -6.61 -28.83 24.21
CA ILE A 45 -6.39 -28.17 25.50
C ILE A 45 -7.06 -26.79 25.53
N ARG A 46 -6.89 -25.95 24.50
CA ARG A 46 -7.47 -24.59 24.45
C ARG A 46 -9.01 -24.59 24.43
N ASN A 47 -9.62 -25.58 23.78
CA ASN A 47 -11.09 -25.69 23.67
C ASN A 47 -11.72 -26.46 24.84
N TYR A 48 -10.95 -26.88 25.85
CA TYR A 48 -11.48 -27.59 27.01
C TYR A 48 -12.03 -26.59 28.04
N GLN A 49 -13.35 -26.49 28.15
CA GLN A 49 -14.04 -25.61 29.13
C GLN A 49 -13.87 -26.01 30.60
N LYS A 50 -13.26 -27.17 30.90
CA LYS A 50 -12.97 -27.65 32.26
C LYS A 50 -11.47 -27.75 32.52
N LEU A 51 -10.75 -26.63 32.42
CA LEU A 51 -9.36 -26.54 32.86
C LEU A 51 -9.35 -26.12 34.35
N THR A 52 -8.98 -27.04 35.25
CA THR A 52 -8.68 -26.78 36.67
C THR A 52 -7.60 -25.69 36.80
N GLY A 53 -7.66 -24.84 37.82
CA GLY A 53 -6.80 -23.63 37.95
C GLY A 53 -5.27 -23.82 37.90
N ASP A 54 -4.76 -25.06 37.84
CA ASP A 54 -3.34 -25.42 37.77
C ASP A 54 -2.79 -25.59 36.34
N PHE A 55 -3.57 -25.36 35.29
CA PHE A 55 -3.03 -25.40 33.93
C PHE A 55 -2.06 -24.23 33.71
N LYS A 56 -0.75 -24.54 33.83
CA LYS A 56 0.38 -23.67 33.49
C LYS A 56 0.11 -22.91 32.18
N LEU A 57 -0.25 -21.63 32.30
CA LEU A 57 -0.17 -20.67 31.20
C LEU A 57 1.27 -20.64 30.71
N ARG A 58 1.49 -21.11 29.47
CA ARG A 58 2.81 -21.00 28.84
C ARG A 58 3.01 -19.57 28.35
N LEU A 59 3.57 -18.73 29.21
CA LEU A 59 4.06 -17.40 28.83
C LEU A 59 5.34 -17.57 28.01
N THR A 60 5.27 -17.29 26.71
CA THR A 60 6.45 -17.20 25.85
C THR A 60 6.89 -15.74 25.73
N LYS A 61 8.12 -15.44 26.15
CA LYS A 61 8.71 -14.10 25.98
C LYS A 61 9.33 -14.01 24.58
N ASN A 62 8.81 -13.13 23.73
CA ASN A 62 9.44 -12.85 22.44
C ASN A 62 10.51 -11.77 22.59
N HIS A 63 11.77 -12.20 22.75
CA HIS A 63 12.90 -11.29 22.86
C HIS A 63 13.21 -10.56 21.56
N VAL A 64 12.98 -11.21 20.41
CA VAL A 64 13.19 -10.61 19.08
C VAL A 64 12.29 -9.39 18.91
N GLN A 65 11.01 -9.53 19.20
CA GLN A 65 10.06 -8.40 19.13
C GLN A 65 10.46 -7.25 20.05
N LYS A 66 11.03 -7.54 21.23
CA LYS A 66 11.51 -6.50 22.14
C LYS A 66 12.70 -5.75 21.54
N ILE A 67 13.66 -6.48 20.97
CA ILE A 67 14.86 -5.92 20.35
C ILE A 67 14.45 -5.06 19.14
N THR A 68 13.62 -5.57 18.23
CA THR A 68 13.20 -4.82 17.05
C THR A 68 12.44 -3.55 17.42
N LYS A 69 11.53 -3.62 18.41
CA LYS A 69 10.86 -2.42 18.94
C LYS A 69 11.83 -1.39 19.51
N THR A 70 12.86 -1.82 20.25
CA THR A 70 13.86 -0.90 20.80
C THR A 70 14.64 -0.21 19.67
N ILE A 71 15.06 -0.95 18.65
CA ILE A 71 15.78 -0.39 17.50
C ILE A 71 14.87 0.57 16.72
N ALA A 72 13.63 0.17 16.40
CA ALA A 72 12.67 1.00 15.69
C ALA A 72 12.39 2.31 16.45
N ASN A 73 12.21 2.25 17.77
CA ASN A 73 12.04 3.44 18.59
C ASN A 73 13.28 4.34 18.58
N ASN A 74 14.49 3.77 18.63
CA ASN A 74 15.72 4.55 18.54
C ASN A 74 15.85 5.26 17.19
N ILE A 75 15.50 4.60 16.09
CA ILE A 75 15.48 5.21 14.76
C ILE A 75 14.46 6.36 14.73
N LEU A 76 13.24 6.12 15.19
CA LEU A 76 12.18 7.14 15.21
C LEU A 76 12.55 8.35 16.09
N ASN A 77 13.25 8.14 17.21
CA ASN A 77 13.71 9.21 18.08
C ASN A 77 14.77 10.12 17.42
N ASN A 78 15.56 9.58 16.50
CA ASN A 78 16.50 10.37 15.70
C ASN A 78 15.82 11.10 14.53
N ALA A 79 14.50 10.96 14.38
CA ALA A 79 13.66 11.67 13.41
C ALA A 79 14.19 11.66 11.96
N PRO A 80 14.38 10.47 11.34
CA PRO A 80 14.74 10.40 9.92
C PRO A 80 13.64 11.07 9.10
N GLY A 81 14.03 12.06 8.29
CA GLY A 81 13.11 12.85 7.50
C GLY A 81 13.83 13.58 6.38
N VAL A 82 13.03 14.15 5.48
CA VAL A 82 13.52 14.93 4.35
C VAL A 82 13.27 16.41 4.63
N VAL A 83 14.31 17.22 4.44
CA VAL A 83 14.25 18.68 4.49
C VAL A 83 14.73 19.19 3.14
N LEU A 84 13.94 20.04 2.51
CA LEU A 84 14.30 20.65 1.23
C LEU A 84 15.20 21.85 1.50
N LYS A 85 16.34 21.89 0.83
CA LYS A 85 17.31 22.97 0.95
C LYS A 85 17.46 23.70 -0.38
N PRO A 86 17.74 25.01 -0.36
CA PRO A 86 18.03 25.75 -1.58
C PRO A 86 19.30 25.18 -2.24
N LYS A 87 19.35 25.23 -3.57
CA LYS A 87 20.52 24.79 -4.32
C LYS A 87 21.69 25.75 -4.10
N ASN A 88 21.42 27.06 -4.08
CA ASN A 88 22.38 28.09 -3.73
C ASN A 88 21.87 28.95 -2.56
N ASP A 89 22.56 28.87 -1.42
CA ASP A 89 22.24 29.65 -0.22
C ASP A 89 22.42 31.17 -0.40
N ASN A 90 23.07 31.63 -1.47
CA ASN A 90 23.24 33.06 -1.71
C ASN A 90 22.13 33.65 -2.59
N GLU A 91 21.37 32.82 -3.28
CA GLU A 91 20.35 33.27 -4.22
C GLU A 91 18.98 33.36 -3.55
N LEU A 92 18.35 34.54 -3.61
CA LEU A 92 17.05 34.77 -2.97
C LEU A 92 15.93 33.94 -3.61
N ALA A 93 16.00 33.70 -4.93
CA ALA A 93 15.04 32.89 -5.64
C ALA A 93 15.04 31.43 -5.14
N ASP A 94 16.22 30.83 -5.02
CA ASP A 94 16.39 29.46 -4.51
C ASP A 94 15.92 29.32 -3.06
N LYS A 95 16.20 30.31 -2.21
CA LYS A 95 15.69 30.34 -0.83
C LYS A 95 14.17 30.32 -0.79
N LYS A 96 13.52 31.21 -1.55
CA LYS A 96 12.06 31.28 -1.59
C LYS A 96 11.43 30.02 -2.16
N ALA A 97 12.05 29.41 -3.17
CA ALA A 97 11.60 28.14 -3.71
C ALA A 97 11.68 27.02 -2.66
N ALA A 98 12.81 26.91 -1.94
CA ALA A 98 12.96 25.92 -0.88
C ALA A 98 11.96 26.13 0.28
N GLU A 99 11.71 27.38 0.68
CA GLU A 99 10.70 27.73 1.68
C GLU A 99 9.29 27.30 1.23
N LEU A 100 8.92 27.63 -0.02
CA LEU A 100 7.64 27.24 -0.59
C LEU A 100 7.48 25.71 -0.64
N HIS A 101 8.50 24.99 -1.11
CA HIS A 101 8.44 23.54 -1.20
C HIS A 101 8.39 22.88 0.19
N ASN A 102 9.09 23.43 1.19
CA ASN A 102 8.99 22.94 2.57
C ASN A 102 7.57 23.13 3.13
N ALA A 103 6.92 24.27 2.84
CA ALA A 103 5.55 24.51 3.26
C ALA A 103 4.57 23.47 2.67
N VAL A 104 4.72 23.15 1.38
CA VAL A 104 3.94 22.10 0.70
C VAL A 104 4.21 20.72 1.31
N TRP A 105 5.48 20.42 1.61
CA TRP A 105 5.89 19.15 2.19
C TRP A 105 5.36 18.96 3.62
N ASP A 106 5.37 20.00 4.44
CA ASP A 106 4.86 19.94 5.81
C ASP A 106 3.34 19.82 5.84
N ASP A 107 2.63 20.50 4.94
CA ASP A 107 1.18 20.32 4.76
C ASP A 107 0.85 18.86 4.38
N LEU A 108 1.58 18.29 3.40
CA LEU A 108 1.40 16.90 2.99
C LEU A 108 1.62 15.92 4.16
N LYS A 109 2.65 16.16 4.98
CA LYS A 109 2.93 15.29 6.15
C LYS A 109 1.76 15.24 7.12
N VAL A 110 1.11 16.38 7.33
CA VAL A 110 -0.04 16.50 8.23
C VAL A 110 -1.26 15.83 7.63
N ARG A 111 -1.61 16.15 6.37
CA ARG A 111 -2.78 15.59 5.70
C ARG A 111 -2.77 14.06 5.61
N GLN A 112 -1.59 13.47 5.43
CA GLN A 112 -1.46 12.04 5.20
C GLN A 112 -1.04 11.20 6.41
N ASP A 113 -1.05 11.79 7.61
CA ASP A 113 -0.54 11.15 8.83
C ASP A 113 0.83 10.48 8.60
N PHE A 114 1.75 11.26 8.06
CA PHE A 114 3.07 10.77 7.67
C PHE A 114 3.85 10.21 8.87
N LYS A 115 3.53 10.66 10.09
CA LYS A 115 4.09 10.12 11.32
C LYS A 115 3.73 8.65 11.52
N ALA A 116 2.48 8.27 11.28
CA ALA A 116 2.08 6.86 11.33
C ALA A 116 2.72 6.05 10.21
N LYS A 117 2.75 6.59 8.97
CA LYS A 117 3.41 5.93 7.82
C LYS A 117 4.91 5.71 8.08
N ASN A 118 5.62 6.71 8.58
CA ASN A 118 7.04 6.62 8.92
C ASN A 118 7.30 5.55 10.00
N ARG A 119 6.43 5.46 11.00
CA ARG A 119 6.51 4.38 11.99
C ARG A 119 6.38 3.00 11.36
N GLN A 120 5.48 2.83 10.39
CA GLN A 120 5.32 1.55 9.68
C GLN A 120 6.54 1.23 8.83
N TRP A 121 7.09 2.21 8.10
CA TRP A 121 8.28 2.03 7.28
C TRP A 121 9.53 1.68 8.09
N VAL A 122 9.76 2.37 9.21
CA VAL A 122 10.86 2.02 10.12
C VAL A 122 10.66 0.62 10.69
N GLN A 123 9.42 0.25 11.02
CA GLN A 123 9.12 -1.10 11.49
C GLN A 123 9.44 -2.15 10.42
N ASP A 124 9.07 -1.93 9.16
CA ASP A 124 9.40 -2.84 8.05
C ASP A 124 10.89 -2.97 7.83
N PHE A 125 11.61 -1.84 7.84
CA PHE A 125 13.05 -1.84 7.69
C PHE A 125 13.74 -2.67 8.79
N VAL A 126 13.28 -2.56 10.04
CA VAL A 126 13.88 -3.30 11.16
C VAL A 126 13.42 -4.76 11.19
N ASP A 127 12.15 -5.04 10.89
CA ASP A 127 11.58 -6.39 10.99
C ASP A 127 11.89 -7.25 9.77
N LEU A 128 11.79 -6.70 8.56
CA LEU A 128 11.98 -7.43 7.30
C LEU A 128 13.40 -7.23 6.75
N GLY A 129 14.04 -6.11 7.07
CA GLY A 129 15.32 -5.69 6.48
C GLY A 129 15.15 -4.69 5.33
N GLU A 130 13.94 -4.53 4.80
CA GLU A 130 13.64 -3.66 3.66
C GLU A 130 12.34 -2.89 3.88
N CYS A 131 12.29 -1.69 3.30
CA CYS A 131 11.11 -0.85 3.27
C CYS A 131 10.93 -0.28 1.86
N VAL A 132 9.74 -0.51 1.28
CA VAL A 132 9.41 -0.03 -0.06
C VAL A 132 8.11 0.78 0.02
N CYS A 133 8.13 1.96 -0.60
CA CYS A 133 6.96 2.82 -0.74
C CYS A 133 6.78 3.17 -2.21
N LYS A 134 5.60 2.87 -2.76
CA LYS A 134 5.21 3.31 -4.09
C LYS A 134 4.55 4.68 -3.95
N VAL A 135 5.08 5.64 -4.71
CA VAL A 135 4.61 7.02 -4.72
C VAL A 135 4.09 7.36 -6.11
N TRP A 136 2.85 7.81 -6.23
CA TRP A 136 2.28 8.27 -7.50
C TRP A 136 1.28 9.39 -7.27
N TRP A 137 0.95 10.14 -8.33
CA TRP A 137 -0.10 11.14 -8.28
C TRP A 137 -1.47 10.50 -8.56
N ASN A 138 -2.43 10.69 -7.67
CA ASN A 138 -3.80 10.25 -7.85
C ASN A 138 -4.71 11.47 -8.06
N PRO A 139 -5.25 11.69 -9.27
CA PRO A 139 -6.10 12.85 -9.57
C PRO A 139 -7.48 12.79 -8.91
N GLU A 140 -7.91 11.62 -8.44
CA GLU A 140 -9.23 11.40 -7.82
C GLU A 140 -9.21 11.56 -6.29
N LYS A 141 -8.05 11.92 -5.72
CA LYS A 141 -7.87 12.14 -4.27
C LYS A 141 -7.70 13.62 -3.94
N GLY A 142 -7.65 13.92 -2.64
CA GLY A 142 -7.47 15.26 -2.12
C GLY A 142 -8.80 15.98 -1.90
N LYS A 143 -8.76 17.31 -1.95
CA LYS A 143 -9.93 18.13 -1.69
C LYS A 143 -10.88 18.10 -2.91
N PHE A 144 -12.16 17.92 -2.64
CA PHE A 144 -13.21 18.05 -3.65
C PHE A 144 -13.28 19.52 -4.13
N LEU A 145 -13.13 19.74 -5.43
CA LEU A 145 -13.18 21.06 -6.04
C LEU A 145 -14.56 21.39 -6.62
N GLY A 146 -15.31 20.37 -7.03
CA GLY A 146 -16.60 20.52 -7.69
C GLY A 146 -16.86 19.36 -8.64
N TYR A 147 -17.78 19.56 -9.57
CA TYR A 147 -18.04 18.60 -10.64
C TYR A 147 -17.51 19.14 -11.97
N GLU A 148 -17.18 18.25 -12.90
CA GLU A 148 -16.82 18.65 -14.27
C GLU A 148 -17.97 19.40 -14.92
N GLN A 149 -17.70 20.26 -15.90
CA GLN A 149 -18.78 20.84 -16.69
C GLN A 149 -19.34 19.79 -17.64
N ALA A 150 -20.67 19.68 -17.70
CA ALA A 150 -21.35 18.81 -18.64
C ALA A 150 -21.06 19.25 -20.09
N ILE A 151 -20.87 18.27 -20.96
CA ILE A 151 -20.66 18.47 -22.39
C ILE A 151 -21.93 17.98 -23.09
N ASP A 152 -22.45 18.77 -24.02
CA ASP A 152 -23.58 18.38 -24.84
C ASP A 152 -23.18 17.21 -25.76
N PRO A 153 -23.87 16.05 -25.68
CA PRO A 153 -23.52 14.85 -26.44
C PRO A 153 -23.62 15.01 -27.96
N ASP A 154 -24.37 15.99 -28.47
CA ASP A 154 -24.59 16.17 -29.91
C ASP A 154 -23.59 17.13 -30.56
N THR A 155 -23.12 18.14 -29.83
CA THR A 155 -22.21 19.18 -30.35
C THR A 155 -20.78 19.09 -29.80
N GLY A 156 -20.58 18.44 -28.66
CA GLY A 156 -19.29 18.39 -27.97
C GLY A 156 -18.91 19.71 -27.28
N ASP A 157 -19.83 20.68 -27.25
CA ASP A 157 -19.66 21.98 -26.59
C ASP A 157 -20.06 21.92 -25.11
N LEU A 158 -19.50 22.83 -24.31
CA LEU A 158 -19.81 22.96 -22.89
C LEU A 158 -21.27 23.37 -22.70
N GLN A 159 -21.97 22.68 -21.82
CA GLN A 159 -23.37 22.96 -21.51
C GLN A 159 -23.47 24.11 -20.49
N TYR A 160 -24.30 25.09 -20.81
CA TYR A 160 -24.64 26.22 -19.94
C TYR A 160 -26.15 26.29 -19.80
N ASP A 161 -26.62 26.52 -18.58
CA ASP A 161 -27.98 26.90 -18.27
C ASP A 161 -28.05 28.43 -18.08
N ILE A 162 -29.24 29.02 -18.09
CA ILE A 162 -29.40 30.47 -17.91
C ILE A 162 -29.93 30.72 -16.50
N ASP A 163 -29.29 31.60 -15.74
CA ASP A 163 -29.79 32.02 -14.43
C ASP A 163 -31.09 32.84 -14.59
N ASP A 164 -32.21 32.32 -14.11
CA ASP A 164 -33.53 32.99 -14.16
C ASP A 164 -33.54 34.36 -13.44
N ALA A 165 -32.58 34.65 -12.56
CA ALA A 165 -32.52 35.89 -11.78
C ALA A 165 -31.61 36.97 -12.40
N THR A 166 -30.53 36.58 -13.08
CA THR A 166 -29.50 37.51 -13.60
C THR A 166 -29.36 37.47 -15.12
N GLY A 167 -29.87 36.42 -15.78
CA GLY A 167 -29.76 36.21 -17.23
C GLY A 167 -28.38 35.74 -17.69
N ASP A 168 -27.46 35.47 -16.76
CA ASP A 168 -26.10 35.05 -17.05
C ASP A 168 -26.00 33.52 -17.23
N PRO A 169 -25.12 33.04 -18.12
CA PRO A 169 -24.93 31.59 -18.33
C PRO A 169 -24.20 30.94 -17.15
N ILE A 170 -24.83 29.93 -16.54
CA ILE A 170 -24.27 29.10 -15.47
C ILE A 170 -23.82 27.76 -16.08
N PRO A 171 -22.57 27.31 -15.85
CA PRO A 171 -22.12 26.00 -16.31
C PRO A 171 -22.92 24.87 -15.66
N VAL A 172 -23.46 23.95 -16.47
CA VAL A 172 -24.15 22.75 -15.95
C VAL A 172 -23.11 21.77 -15.43
N ALA A 173 -23.28 21.30 -14.20
CA ALA A 173 -22.41 20.30 -13.58
C ALA A 173 -22.72 18.90 -14.13
N SER A 174 -21.67 18.19 -14.55
CA SER A 174 -21.65 16.75 -14.78
C SER A 174 -21.77 15.98 -13.46
N GLU A 175 -22.05 14.67 -13.52
CA GLU A 175 -22.02 13.80 -12.34
C GLU A 175 -20.59 13.40 -11.93
N LYS A 176 -19.58 13.71 -12.75
CA LYS A 176 -18.18 13.36 -12.48
C LYS A 176 -17.55 14.34 -11.49
N PRO A 177 -17.15 13.89 -10.29
CA PRO A 177 -16.49 14.75 -9.31
C PRO A 177 -15.05 15.06 -9.74
N VAL A 178 -14.62 16.31 -9.54
CA VAL A 178 -13.25 16.79 -9.73
C VAL A 178 -12.60 17.00 -8.37
N PHE A 179 -11.41 16.45 -8.22
CA PHE A 179 -10.58 16.63 -7.04
C PHE A 179 -9.29 17.37 -7.40
N GLU A 180 -8.67 17.97 -6.39
CA GLU A 180 -7.37 18.65 -6.52
C GLU A 180 -6.23 17.70 -6.90
N GLY A 181 -6.43 16.40 -6.67
CA GLY A 181 -5.41 15.38 -6.77
C GLY A 181 -4.50 15.36 -5.55
N GLU A 182 -3.91 14.21 -5.27
CA GLU A 182 -2.99 14.05 -4.14
C GLU A 182 -1.92 12.99 -4.43
N LEU A 183 -0.75 13.13 -3.81
CA LEU A 183 0.27 12.08 -3.81
C LEU A 183 -0.24 10.88 -3.03
N GLU A 184 -0.28 9.70 -3.64
CA GLU A 184 -0.60 8.46 -2.96
C GLU A 184 0.68 7.73 -2.56
N LEU A 185 0.75 7.34 -1.28
CA LEU A 185 1.86 6.60 -0.69
C LEU A 185 1.35 5.22 -0.29
N GLU A 186 1.75 4.19 -1.03
CA GLU A 186 1.40 2.80 -0.75
C GLU A 186 2.61 2.05 -0.22
N ARG A 187 2.42 1.43 0.95
CA ARG A 187 3.40 0.54 1.55
C ARG A 187 3.39 -0.79 0.81
N ILE A 188 4.57 -1.22 0.34
CA ILE A 188 4.78 -2.52 -0.28
C ILE A 188 5.75 -3.30 0.61
N TYR A 189 5.37 -4.53 0.97
CA TYR A 189 6.28 -5.42 1.68
C TYR A 189 7.43 -5.85 0.77
N GLY A 190 8.68 -5.86 1.28
CA GLY A 190 9.87 -6.20 0.47
C GLY A 190 9.73 -7.52 -0.27
N PHE A 191 9.20 -8.56 0.39
CA PHE A 191 8.98 -9.88 -0.22
C PHE A 191 7.89 -9.94 -1.32
N ASN A 192 7.20 -8.82 -1.55
CA ASN A 192 6.24 -8.66 -2.64
C ASN A 192 6.81 -7.84 -3.81
N LEU A 193 7.99 -7.24 -3.68
CA LEU A 193 8.65 -6.51 -4.75
C LEU A 193 9.63 -7.44 -5.49
N LEU A 194 9.43 -7.57 -6.78
CA LEU A 194 10.32 -8.27 -7.72
C LEU A 194 11.08 -7.24 -8.54
N ARG A 195 12.33 -7.57 -8.83
CA ARG A 195 13.25 -6.76 -9.61
C ARG A 195 13.83 -7.57 -10.77
N ALA A 196 14.43 -6.86 -11.73
CA ALA A 196 15.16 -7.50 -12.82
C ALA A 196 16.35 -8.31 -12.26
N ALA A 197 16.59 -9.50 -12.82
CA ALA A 197 17.59 -10.45 -12.33
C ALA A 197 19.02 -9.91 -12.30
N HIS A 198 19.34 -9.05 -13.27
CA HIS A 198 20.67 -8.47 -13.42
C HIS A 198 20.89 -7.24 -12.52
N ALA A 199 19.82 -6.62 -12.03
CA ALA A 199 19.93 -5.43 -11.20
C ALA A 199 20.63 -5.81 -9.89
N LYS A 200 21.40 -4.88 -9.32
CA LYS A 200 21.93 -5.01 -7.95
C LYS A 200 21.39 -3.94 -7.03
N ASN A 201 21.08 -2.78 -7.60
CA ASN A 201 20.56 -1.63 -6.91
C ASN A 201 19.22 -1.22 -7.52
N PHE A 202 18.48 -0.39 -6.79
CA PHE A 202 17.21 0.15 -7.27
C PHE A 202 17.36 1.03 -8.52
N GLU A 203 18.48 1.75 -8.63
CA GLU A 203 18.76 2.67 -9.74
C GLU A 203 19.06 1.94 -11.06
N ASP A 204 19.69 0.77 -10.98
CA ASP A 204 20.10 -0.02 -12.14
C ASP A 204 18.96 -0.95 -12.63
N CYS A 205 17.80 -0.91 -11.99
CA CYS A 205 16.71 -1.83 -12.25
C CYS A 205 15.76 -1.26 -13.30
N GLU A 206 15.73 -1.90 -14.47
CA GLU A 206 14.90 -1.47 -15.62
C GLU A 206 13.40 -1.55 -15.33
N TRP A 207 12.99 -2.54 -14.53
CA TRP A 207 11.59 -2.75 -14.20
C TRP A 207 11.42 -3.29 -12.79
N PHE A 208 10.28 -2.97 -12.20
CA PHE A 208 9.81 -3.55 -10.95
C PHE A 208 8.43 -4.16 -11.17
N CYS A 209 8.21 -5.33 -10.57
CA CYS A 209 6.89 -5.93 -10.48
C CYS A 209 6.56 -6.08 -9.00
N TYR A 210 5.35 -5.73 -8.58
CA TYR A 210 4.95 -5.93 -7.20
C TYR A 210 3.68 -6.77 -7.10
N ARG A 211 3.61 -7.56 -6.03
CA ARG A 211 2.49 -8.44 -5.73
C ARG A 211 1.57 -7.75 -4.75
N LYS A 212 0.28 -7.72 -5.07
CA LYS A 212 -0.75 -7.17 -4.19
C LYS A 212 -1.96 -8.07 -4.25
N MET A 213 -2.45 -8.44 -3.07
CA MET A 213 -3.75 -9.09 -2.95
C MET A 213 -4.84 -8.08 -3.29
N ALA A 214 -5.71 -8.43 -4.22
CA ALA A 214 -6.85 -7.61 -4.62
C ALA A 214 -8.13 -8.45 -4.67
N SER A 215 -9.26 -7.79 -4.42
CA SER A 215 -10.58 -8.38 -4.56
C SER A 215 -10.88 -8.64 -6.04
N VAL A 216 -11.34 -9.85 -6.36
CA VAL A 216 -11.80 -10.19 -7.73
C VAL A 216 -12.89 -9.24 -8.19
N LYS A 217 -13.78 -8.83 -7.28
CA LYS A 217 -14.89 -7.93 -7.58
C LYS A 217 -14.38 -6.57 -8.04
N ASP A 218 -13.39 -6.04 -7.31
CA ASP A 218 -12.85 -4.70 -7.58
C ASP A 218 -12.00 -4.71 -8.85
N LEU A 219 -11.23 -5.79 -9.08
CA LEU A 219 -10.48 -6.00 -10.31
C LEU A 219 -11.38 -6.14 -11.54
N LYS A 220 -12.52 -6.83 -11.43
CA LYS A 220 -13.50 -6.93 -12.52
C LYS A 220 -14.22 -5.61 -12.77
N ALA A 221 -14.46 -4.81 -11.72
CA ALA A 221 -15.10 -3.50 -11.85
C ALA A 221 -14.21 -2.48 -12.60
N LEU A 222 -12.89 -2.63 -12.55
CA LEU A 222 -11.94 -1.81 -13.33
C LEU A 222 -12.03 -2.04 -14.84
N TYR A 223 -12.64 -3.14 -15.28
CA TYR A 223 -12.85 -3.47 -16.70
C TYR A 223 -14.36 -3.66 -16.98
N PRO A 224 -15.17 -2.59 -16.90
CA PRO A 224 -16.63 -2.68 -16.98
C PRO A 224 -17.14 -2.92 -18.41
N GLY A 225 -16.30 -2.68 -19.42
CA GLY A 225 -16.69 -2.78 -20.83
C GLY A 225 -16.98 -4.20 -21.32
N GLU A 226 -17.88 -4.32 -22.29
CA GLU A 226 -18.17 -5.56 -23.04
C GLU A 226 -17.31 -5.71 -24.30
N ASP A 227 -16.33 -4.83 -24.49
CA ASP A 227 -15.35 -4.95 -25.56
C ASP A 227 -14.51 -6.23 -25.41
N GLU A 228 -14.06 -6.78 -26.54
CA GLU A 228 -13.28 -8.04 -26.57
C GLU A 228 -12.03 -7.98 -25.67
N ASP A 229 -11.42 -6.80 -25.52
CA ASP A 229 -10.23 -6.61 -24.70
C ASP A 229 -10.57 -6.67 -23.20
N SER A 230 -11.64 -6.00 -22.75
CA SER A 230 -12.16 -6.10 -21.38
C SER A 230 -12.63 -7.51 -21.02
N ILE A 231 -13.26 -8.23 -21.94
CA ILE A 231 -13.67 -9.64 -21.72
C ILE A 231 -12.43 -10.53 -21.58
N ARG A 232 -11.44 -10.36 -22.46
CA ARG A 232 -10.18 -11.11 -22.42
C ARG A 232 -9.39 -10.84 -21.14
N LYS A 233 -9.30 -9.58 -20.71
CA LYS A 233 -8.65 -9.17 -19.44
C LYS A 233 -9.34 -9.78 -18.23
N ARG A 234 -10.68 -9.80 -18.20
CA ARG A 234 -11.46 -10.48 -17.15
C ARG A 234 -11.20 -12.00 -17.11
N GLY A 235 -10.94 -12.63 -18.27
CA GLY A 235 -10.56 -14.04 -18.35
C GLY A 235 -9.21 -14.40 -17.71
N TYR A 236 -8.29 -13.43 -17.59
CA TYR A 236 -7.02 -13.63 -16.89
C TYR A 236 -7.15 -13.48 -15.36
N ILE A 237 -8.24 -12.90 -14.86
CA ILE A 237 -8.50 -12.78 -13.41
C ILE A 237 -9.05 -14.11 -12.91
N GLN A 238 -8.15 -14.93 -12.37
CA GLN A 238 -8.49 -16.23 -11.78
C GLN A 238 -8.33 -16.15 -10.28
N GLU A 239 -9.31 -16.67 -9.54
CA GLU A 239 -9.20 -16.83 -8.08
C GLU A 239 -8.01 -17.73 -7.74
N SER A 240 -7.21 -17.33 -6.75
CA SER A 240 -6.24 -18.24 -6.15
C SER A 240 -6.99 -19.47 -5.62
N GLN A 241 -6.39 -20.67 -5.70
CA GLN A 241 -6.97 -21.87 -5.08
C GLN A 241 -7.40 -21.55 -3.64
N ASP A 242 -8.51 -22.17 -3.21
CA ASP A 242 -9.36 -21.97 -2.01
C ASP A 242 -8.64 -21.97 -0.63
N ASP A 243 -7.44 -21.39 -0.55
CA ASP A 243 -6.69 -21.10 0.64
C ASP A 243 -7.31 -19.84 1.25
N THR A 244 -8.15 -20.04 2.26
CA THR A 244 -8.55 -18.96 3.17
C THR A 244 -7.30 -18.32 3.77
N TYR A 245 -6.88 -17.18 3.23
CA TYR A 245 -5.81 -16.38 3.81
C TYR A 245 -6.35 -15.69 5.07
N ILE A 246 -5.61 -15.86 6.16
CA ILE A 246 -5.87 -15.13 7.39
C ILE A 246 -5.14 -13.79 7.25
N VAL A 247 -5.87 -12.76 6.84
CA VAL A 247 -5.37 -11.40 6.71
C VAL A 247 -5.41 -10.73 8.09
N PHE A 248 -4.30 -10.15 8.52
CA PHE A 248 -4.28 -9.36 9.75
C PHE A 248 -4.69 -7.93 9.42
N ASP A 249 -5.83 -7.50 9.93
CA ASP A 249 -6.27 -6.11 9.84
C ASP A 249 -5.52 -5.28 10.89
N ALA A 250 -4.64 -4.40 10.43
CA ALA A 250 -3.83 -3.55 11.29
C ALA A 250 -4.64 -2.44 11.99
N VAL A 251 -5.83 -2.11 11.49
CA VAL A 251 -6.71 -1.08 12.08
C VAL A 251 -7.55 -1.68 13.20
N GLU A 252 -8.11 -2.87 12.98
CA GLU A 252 -8.97 -3.53 13.96
C GLU A 252 -8.22 -4.49 14.90
N GLY A 253 -6.96 -4.82 14.58
CA GLY A 253 -6.15 -5.77 15.35
C GLY A 253 -6.68 -7.20 15.30
N GLN A 254 -7.54 -7.52 14.33
CA GLN A 254 -8.19 -8.81 14.17
C GLN A 254 -7.69 -9.55 12.93
N TYR A 255 -7.80 -10.86 12.97
CA TYR A 255 -7.50 -11.73 11.84
C TYR A 255 -8.81 -12.02 11.10
N SER A 256 -8.95 -11.50 9.87
CA SER A 256 -10.11 -11.77 9.01
C SER A 256 -9.77 -12.87 7.99
N SER A 257 -10.69 -13.79 7.76
CA SER A 257 -10.57 -14.80 6.70
C SER A 257 -11.14 -14.23 5.41
N SER A 258 -10.28 -13.98 4.43
CA SER A 258 -10.71 -13.46 3.12
C SER A 258 -10.83 -14.62 2.12
N LYS A 259 -12.02 -14.77 1.51
CA LYS A 259 -12.29 -15.66 0.37
C LYS A 259 -12.40 -14.82 -0.91
N GLY A 260 -12.00 -15.36 -2.06
CA GLY A 260 -12.16 -14.70 -3.37
C GLY A 260 -11.21 -13.53 -3.62
N GLN A 261 -9.95 -13.67 -3.20
CA GLN A 261 -8.88 -12.72 -3.52
C GLN A 261 -7.87 -13.33 -4.51
N VAL A 262 -7.24 -12.46 -5.31
CA VAL A 262 -6.19 -12.77 -6.30
C VAL A 262 -4.95 -11.98 -5.98
#